data_AF-A0A534PM83-F1
#
_entry.id   AF-A0A534PM83-F1
#
_cell.length_a   1.000
_cell.length_b   1.000
_cell.length_c   1.000
_cell.angle_alpha   90.00
_cell.angle_beta   90.00
_cell.angle_gamma   90.00
#
_symmetry.space_group_name_H-M   'P 1'
#
loop_
_entity.id
_entity.type
_entity.pdbx_description
1 polymer ?
#
loop_
_entity_poly.entity_id
_entity_poly.type
_entity_poly.pdbx_seq_one_letter_code
_entity_poly.pdbx_strand_id
1 'polypeptide(L)'
;MFVLGHVGIGTRMLGPLRARLPARWLIFGCLLPDLIDKPLFYLVRASWITGTRTIGHTGLFLLALLLAAAIARSPATWAVVAGVATHFVLDIAGEVVTGAEPDSSIWLALFYPALGWRFPLAHFGTLLEHLRLSAQNAYILAGEIIGGAILLRAWQKRRQSS
;
A
#
# COMPACT_ATOMS: atom_id res chain seq x y z
N MET A 1 -3.61 3.71 -4.05
CA MET A 1 -4.92 3.05 -4.36
C MET A 1 -5.65 2.73 -3.04
N PHE A 2 -6.75 1.95 -3.02
CA PHE A 2 -7.32 1.41 -1.78
C PHE A 2 -7.12 -0.12 -1.71
N VAL A 3 -7.99 -0.81 -0.97
CA VAL A 3 -7.82 -2.20 -0.55
C VAL A 3 -7.80 -3.15 -1.75
N LEU A 4 -8.77 -3.04 -2.66
CA LEU A 4 -8.91 -4.01 -3.75
C LEU A 4 -7.81 -3.83 -4.79
N GLY A 5 -7.46 -2.57 -5.11
CA GLY A 5 -6.36 -2.26 -6.00
C GLY A 5 -5.03 -2.81 -5.47
N HIS A 6 -4.68 -2.49 -4.23
CA HIS A 6 -3.42 -2.94 -3.63
C HIS A 6 -3.34 -4.46 -3.51
N VAL A 7 -4.40 -5.13 -3.05
CA VAL A 7 -4.39 -6.58 -2.87
C VAL A 7 -4.49 -7.31 -4.21
N GLY A 8 -5.46 -6.94 -5.05
CA GLY A 8 -5.72 -7.61 -6.32
C GLY A 8 -4.58 -7.43 -7.32
N ILE A 9 -4.19 -6.18 -7.58
CA ILE A 9 -3.11 -5.89 -8.54
C ILE A 9 -1.76 -6.26 -7.90
N GLY A 10 -1.50 -5.87 -6.66
CA GLY A 10 -0.20 -6.11 -6.00
C GLY A 10 0.16 -7.59 -5.91
N THR A 11 -0.78 -8.44 -5.48
CA THR A 11 -0.53 -9.90 -5.46
C THR A 11 -0.32 -10.50 -6.86
N ARG A 12 -0.94 -9.90 -7.90
CA ARG A 12 -0.83 -10.37 -9.29
C ARG A 12 0.47 -9.92 -9.96
N MET A 13 1.04 -8.79 -9.56
CA MET A 13 2.33 -8.26 -10.05
C MET A 13 3.49 -9.21 -9.77
N LEU A 14 3.43 -9.96 -8.67
CA LEU A 14 4.43 -10.98 -8.34
C LEU A 14 4.45 -12.19 -9.30
N GLY A 15 3.49 -12.29 -10.22
CA GLY A 15 3.49 -13.31 -11.25
C GLY A 15 3.59 -14.74 -10.68
N PRO A 16 4.52 -15.58 -11.18
CA PRO A 16 4.74 -16.92 -10.64
C PRO A 16 5.27 -16.96 -9.19
N LEU A 17 5.98 -15.92 -8.75
CA LEU A 17 6.60 -15.89 -7.40
C LEU A 17 5.56 -15.94 -6.30
N ARG A 18 4.35 -15.42 -6.56
CA ARG A 18 3.24 -15.46 -5.60
C ARG A 18 2.89 -16.87 -5.12
N ALA A 19 3.10 -17.89 -5.96
CA ALA A 19 2.79 -19.28 -5.61
C ALA A 19 3.74 -19.84 -4.54
N ARG A 20 4.90 -19.21 -4.34
CA ARG A 20 5.90 -19.58 -3.32
C ARG A 20 5.69 -18.86 -1.98
N LEU A 21 4.75 -17.91 -1.94
CA LEU A 21 4.52 -17.05 -0.79
C LEU A 21 3.18 -17.39 -0.13
N PRO A 22 3.11 -17.50 1.21
CA PRO A 22 1.84 -17.70 1.90
C PRO A 22 0.87 -16.53 1.65
N ALA A 23 -0.24 -16.81 0.98
CA ALA A 23 -1.17 -15.78 0.50
C ALA A 23 -1.67 -14.84 1.61
N ARG A 24 -1.97 -15.36 2.81
CA ARG A 24 -2.47 -14.55 3.94
C ARG A 24 -1.48 -13.44 4.33
N TRP A 25 -0.19 -13.76 4.35
CA TRP A 25 0.87 -12.83 4.75
C TRP A 25 1.21 -11.86 3.63
N LEU A 26 1.08 -12.31 2.38
CA LEU A 26 1.21 -11.43 1.23
C LEU A 26 0.10 -10.37 1.20
N ILE A 27 -1.16 -10.79 1.37
CA ILE A 27 -2.32 -9.89 1.44
C ILE A 27 -2.15 -8.91 2.62
N PHE A 28 -1.72 -9.41 3.77
CA PHE A 28 -1.42 -8.56 4.92
C PHE A 28 -0.36 -7.51 4.58
N GLY A 29 0.75 -7.90 3.93
CA GLY A 29 1.78 -6.97 3.47
C GLY A 29 1.26 -5.91 2.49
N CYS A 30 0.38 -6.29 1.56
CA CYS A 30 -0.25 -5.35 0.62
C CYS A 30 -1.11 -4.27 1.32
N LEU A 31 -1.52 -4.50 2.56
CA LEU A 31 -2.37 -3.57 3.33
C LEU A 31 -1.61 -2.91 4.48
N LEU A 32 -0.46 -3.45 4.86
CA LEU A 32 0.25 -3.08 6.08
C LEU A 32 0.60 -1.58 6.16
N PRO A 33 1.12 -0.92 5.11
CA PRO A 33 1.43 0.52 5.16
C PRO A 33 0.20 1.35 5.51
N ASP A 34 -0.92 1.07 4.83
CA ASP A 34 -2.22 1.72 5.04
C ASP A 34 -2.82 1.44 6.43
N LEU A 35 -2.70 0.20 6.91
CA LEU A 35 -3.18 -0.22 8.23
C LEU A 35 -2.41 0.46 9.37
N ILE A 36 -1.18 0.91 9.12
CA ILE A 36 -0.40 1.71 10.07
C ILE A 36 -0.79 3.19 9.93
N ASP A 37 -0.66 3.75 8.73
CA ASP A 37 -0.65 5.20 8.56
C ASP A 37 -2.06 5.82 8.59
N LYS A 38 -3.09 5.14 8.08
CA LYS A 38 -4.46 5.70 8.09
C LYS A 38 -5.01 5.83 9.52
N PRO A 39 -4.91 4.81 10.40
CA PRO A 39 -5.31 4.97 11.80
C PRO A 39 -4.49 6.04 12.54
N LEU A 40 -3.18 6.13 12.27
CA LEU A 40 -2.34 7.20 12.83
C LEU A 40 -2.87 8.59 12.46
N PHE A 41 -3.21 8.81 11.18
CA PHE A 41 -3.76 10.08 10.72
C PHE A 41 -5.15 10.38 11.28
N TYR A 42 -6.09 9.44 11.20
CA TYR A 42 -7.49 9.71 11.56
C TYR A 42 -7.78 9.65 13.06
N LEU A 43 -7.10 8.77 13.81
CA LEU A 43 -7.41 8.50 15.21
C LEU A 43 -6.44 9.17 16.16
N VAL A 44 -5.12 9.10 15.88
CA VAL A 44 -4.10 9.64 16.79
C VAL A 44 -3.96 11.15 16.63
N ARG A 45 -3.98 11.67 15.39
CA ARG A 45 -3.95 13.12 15.09
C ARG A 45 -2.83 13.90 15.79
N ALA A 46 -1.66 13.30 15.95
CA ALA A 46 -0.51 14.00 16.53
C ALA A 46 -0.03 15.13 15.60
N SER A 47 0.58 16.18 16.16
CA SER A 47 1.00 17.38 15.43
C SER A 47 2.01 17.13 14.30
N TRP A 48 2.76 16.03 14.37
CA TRP A 48 3.72 15.61 13.34
C TRP A 48 3.11 14.66 12.28
N ILE A 49 1.85 14.24 12.46
CA ILE A 49 1.11 13.40 11.51
C ILE A 49 0.27 14.32 10.63
N THR A 50 0.81 14.68 9.47
CA THR A 50 0.21 15.65 8.56
C THR A 50 -0.56 15.03 7.39
N GLY A 51 -0.50 13.71 7.24
CA GLY A 51 -1.20 13.00 6.16
C GLY A 51 -1.25 11.48 6.37
N THR A 52 -1.79 10.76 5.39
CA THR A 52 -2.00 9.29 5.47
C THR A 52 -0.82 8.45 4.97
N ARG A 53 0.33 9.09 4.70
CA ARG A 53 1.58 8.44 4.31
C ARG A 53 2.63 8.85 5.34
N THR A 54 2.84 8.01 6.34
CA THR A 54 3.77 8.25 7.45
C THR A 54 4.79 7.12 7.55
N ILE A 55 4.95 6.53 8.72
CA ILE A 55 5.96 5.52 9.03
C ILE A 55 5.83 4.30 8.11
N GLY A 56 4.62 3.81 7.89
CA GLY A 56 4.34 2.63 7.07
C GLY A 56 4.73 2.80 5.59
N HIS A 57 4.74 4.04 5.09
CA HIS A 57 5.15 4.37 3.72
C HIS A 57 6.62 4.80 3.59
N THR A 58 7.44 4.65 4.64
CA THR A 58 8.87 4.96 4.56
C THR A 58 9.69 3.82 3.97
N GLY A 59 10.77 4.17 3.26
CA GLY A 59 11.79 3.21 2.83
C GLY A 59 12.50 2.55 4.02
N LEU A 60 12.64 3.27 5.14
CA LEU A 60 13.16 2.73 6.40
C LEU A 60 12.27 1.60 6.95
N PHE A 61 10.95 1.75 6.87
CA PHE A 61 10.02 0.69 7.26
C PHE A 61 10.18 -0.56 6.39
N LEU A 62 10.25 -0.41 5.06
CA LEU A 62 10.51 -1.53 4.16
C LEU A 62 11.89 -2.16 4.43
N LEU A 63 12.92 -1.36 4.71
CA LEU A 63 14.24 -1.86 5.08
C LEU A 63 14.21 -2.65 6.39
N ALA A 64 13.49 -2.18 7.40
CA ALA A 64 13.31 -2.91 8.66
C ALA A 64 12.62 -4.26 8.43
N LEU A 65 11.59 -4.31 7.56
CA LEU A 65 10.93 -5.56 7.19
C LEU A 65 11.87 -6.50 6.41
N LEU A 66 12.71 -5.98 5.52
CA LEU A 66 13.73 -6.76 4.80
C LEU A 66 14.73 -7.39 5.78
N LEU A 67 15.23 -6.61 6.75
CA LEU A 67 16.12 -7.10 7.80
C LEU A 67 15.42 -8.17 8.65
N ALA A 68 14.19 -7.93 9.07
CA ALA A 68 13.40 -8.90 9.82
C ALA A 68 13.19 -10.20 9.03
N ALA A 69 12.90 -10.12 7.73
CA ALA A 69 12.75 -11.28 6.86
C ALA A 69 14.07 -12.03 6.65
N ALA A 70 15.20 -11.33 6.54
CA ALA A 70 16.53 -11.92 6.42
C ALA A 70 16.95 -12.66 7.71
N ILE A 71 16.60 -12.12 8.88
CA ILE A 71 16.86 -12.74 10.19
C ILE A 71 15.94 -13.95 10.41
N ALA A 72 14.62 -13.79 10.22
CA ALA A 72 13.65 -14.84 10.48
C ALA A 72 13.68 -15.98 9.44
N ARG A 73 14.14 -15.68 8.20
CA ARG A 73 14.23 -16.62 7.07
C ARG A 73 12.94 -17.39 6.78
N SER A 74 11.79 -16.82 7.11
CA SER A 74 10.50 -17.47 6.95
C SER A 74 9.79 -17.04 5.65
N PRO A 75 9.08 -17.94 4.96
CA PRO A 75 8.25 -17.55 3.81
C PRO A 75 7.19 -16.49 4.15
N ALA A 76 6.71 -16.48 5.41
CA ALA A 76 5.74 -15.52 5.89
C ALA A 76 6.29 -14.09 5.89
N THR A 77 7.47 -13.87 6.47
CA THR A 77 8.10 -12.55 6.52
C THR A 77 8.45 -12.03 5.13
N TRP A 78 8.92 -12.90 4.23
CA TRP A 78 9.14 -12.54 2.83
C TRP A 78 7.85 -12.21 2.08
N ALA A 79 6.74 -12.87 2.41
CA ALA A 79 5.44 -12.53 1.83
C ALA A 79 4.98 -11.14 2.27
N VAL A 80 5.16 -10.77 3.54
CA VAL A 80 4.86 -9.41 4.03
C VAL A 80 5.70 -8.37 3.29
N VAL A 81 7.01 -8.59 3.17
CA VAL A 81 7.92 -7.71 2.42
C VAL A 81 7.45 -7.54 0.98
N ALA A 82 7.15 -8.64 0.29
CA ALA A 82 6.70 -8.59 -1.10
C ALA A 82 5.37 -7.82 -1.24
N GLY A 83 4.46 -7.98 -0.26
CA GLY A 83 3.20 -7.23 -0.21
C GLY A 83 3.44 -5.73 -0.07
N VAL A 84 4.28 -5.31 0.89
CA VAL A 84 4.64 -3.90 1.09
C VAL A 84 5.36 -3.32 -0.13
N ALA A 85 6.28 -4.07 -0.73
CA ALA A 85 7.00 -3.63 -1.93
C ALA A 85 6.03 -3.39 -3.10
N THR A 86 5.09 -4.30 -3.34
CA THR A 86 4.07 -4.10 -4.39
C THR A 86 3.11 -2.96 -4.07
N HIS A 87 2.80 -2.72 -2.79
CA HIS A 87 2.05 -1.54 -2.37
C HIS A 87 2.79 -0.25 -2.77
N PHE A 88 4.09 -0.13 -2.46
CA PHE A 88 4.88 1.04 -2.83
C PHE A 88 4.95 1.25 -4.35
N VAL A 89 5.14 0.17 -5.11
CA VAL A 89 5.17 0.27 -6.58
C VAL A 89 3.84 0.79 -7.11
N LEU A 90 2.71 0.35 -6.57
CA LEU A 90 1.39 0.83 -7.01
C LEU A 90 1.15 2.28 -6.65
N ASP A 91 1.59 2.71 -5.46
CA ASP A 91 1.46 4.11 -5.05
C ASP A 91 2.37 5.04 -5.87
N ILE A 92 3.60 4.62 -6.19
CA ILE A 92 4.50 5.31 -7.12
C ILE A 92 3.89 5.36 -8.53
N ALA A 93 3.39 4.24 -9.04
CA ALA A 93 2.76 4.19 -10.36
C ALA A 93 1.55 5.12 -10.44
N GLY A 94 0.76 5.20 -9.37
CA GLY A 94 -0.36 6.14 -9.29
C GLY A 94 0.08 7.58 -9.37
N GLU A 95 1.15 7.95 -8.66
CA GLU A 95 1.69 9.30 -8.73
C GLU A 95 2.30 9.63 -10.09
N VAL A 96 3.02 8.69 -10.72
CA VAL A 96 3.55 8.88 -12.08
C VAL A 96 2.43 9.12 -13.10
N VAL A 97 1.28 8.46 -12.93
CA VAL A 97 0.14 8.60 -13.85
C VAL A 97 -0.70 9.84 -13.57
N THR A 98 -0.92 10.18 -12.29
CA THR A 98 -1.81 11.28 -11.88
C THR A 98 -1.09 12.62 -11.69
N GLY A 99 0.25 12.60 -11.66
CA GLY A 99 1.10 13.75 -11.36
C GLY A 99 1.52 13.77 -9.90
N ALA A 100 2.77 14.16 -9.65
CA ALA A 100 3.29 14.38 -8.31
C ALA A 100 2.88 15.76 -7.80
N GLU A 101 2.30 15.80 -6.60
CA GLU A 101 2.08 17.06 -5.89
C GLU A 101 3.25 17.32 -4.92
N PRO A 102 3.87 18.52 -4.94
CA PRO A 102 5.11 18.78 -4.21
C PRO A 102 5.08 18.46 -2.72
N ASP A 103 3.96 18.71 -2.04
CA ASP A 103 3.84 18.55 -0.59
C ASP A 103 3.16 17.23 -0.16
N SER A 104 2.62 16.45 -1.09
CA SER A 104 1.84 15.22 -0.84
C SER A 104 2.45 13.96 -1.47
N SER A 105 3.59 14.13 -2.13
CA SER A 105 4.27 13.09 -2.89
C SER A 105 4.69 11.88 -2.05
N ILE A 106 4.52 10.67 -2.60
CA ILE A 106 5.03 9.41 -2.03
C ILE A 106 6.55 9.44 -1.85
N TRP A 107 7.27 10.18 -2.68
CA TRP A 107 8.72 10.27 -2.61
C TRP A 107 9.19 10.89 -1.29
N LEU A 108 8.44 11.87 -0.76
CA LEU A 108 8.72 12.46 0.55
C LEU A 108 8.62 11.41 1.67
N ALA A 109 7.59 10.55 1.64
CA ALA A 109 7.47 9.47 2.63
C ALA A 109 8.55 8.41 2.43
N LEU A 110 8.76 7.95 1.19
CA LEU A 110 9.69 6.87 0.89
C LEU A 110 11.13 7.21 1.31
N PHE A 111 11.55 8.46 1.07
CA PHE A 111 12.87 8.93 1.43
C PHE A 111 12.91 9.69 2.74
N TYR A 112 11.85 9.66 3.56
CA TYR A 112 11.93 10.23 4.91
C TYR A 112 12.99 9.50 5.74
N PRO A 113 13.89 10.20 6.48
CA PRO A 113 13.97 11.66 6.65
C PRO A 113 14.97 12.38 5.70
N ALA A 114 15.53 11.68 4.70
CA ALA A 114 16.54 12.23 3.80
C ALA A 114 16.05 13.40 2.91
N LEU A 115 14.79 13.38 2.47
CA LEU A 115 14.19 14.49 1.70
C LEU A 115 13.49 15.55 2.58
N GLY A 116 13.52 15.39 3.90
CA GLY A 116 12.94 16.34 4.84
C GLY A 116 12.46 15.70 6.14
N TRP A 117 12.16 16.55 7.11
CA TRP A 117 11.75 16.17 8.47
C TRP A 117 10.23 16.15 8.68
N ARG A 118 9.45 16.27 7.60
CA ARG A 118 7.99 16.20 7.63
C ARG A 118 7.48 15.10 6.71
N PHE A 119 6.39 14.46 7.13
CA PHE A 119 5.64 13.57 6.26
C PHE A 119 4.81 14.37 5.23
N PRO A 120 4.38 13.73 4.13
CA PRO A 120 3.42 14.29 3.19
C PRO A 120 2.20 14.92 3.86
N LEU A 121 1.73 16.04 3.32
CA LEU A 121 0.48 16.67 3.73
C LEU A 121 -0.72 15.92 3.12
N ALA A 122 -1.81 15.81 3.86
CA ALA A 122 -3.10 15.43 3.30
C ALA A 122 -3.95 16.68 3.04
N HIS A 123 -4.50 16.80 1.83
CA HIS A 123 -5.44 17.86 1.46
C HIS A 123 -6.90 17.53 1.83
N PHE A 124 -7.10 16.65 2.81
CA PHE A 124 -8.40 16.25 3.33
C PHE A 124 -8.32 16.09 4.85
N GLY A 125 -9.39 16.46 5.56
CA GLY A 125 -9.45 16.44 7.02
C GLY A 125 -10.18 15.23 7.60
N THR A 126 -10.99 14.53 6.81
CA THR A 126 -11.84 13.43 7.28
C THR A 126 -11.79 12.20 6.37
N LEU A 127 -12.15 11.03 6.92
CA LEU A 127 -12.23 9.78 6.14
C LEU A 127 -13.27 9.88 5.02
N LEU A 128 -14.43 10.49 5.29
CA LEU A 128 -15.49 10.64 4.30
C LEU A 128 -15.05 11.53 3.12
N GLU A 129 -14.36 12.63 3.42
CA GLU A 129 -13.79 13.51 2.41
C GLU A 129 -12.73 12.79 1.57
N HIS A 130 -11.82 12.05 2.21
CA HIS A 130 -10.84 11.23 1.49
C HIS A 130 -11.53 10.23 0.55
N LEU A 131 -12.53 9.47 1.03
CA LEU A 131 -13.27 8.53 0.20
C LEU A 131 -13.99 9.22 -0.97
N ARG A 132 -14.59 10.39 -0.74
CA ARG A 132 -15.27 11.17 -1.78
C ARG A 132 -14.29 11.64 -2.86
N LEU A 133 -13.16 12.24 -2.46
CA LEU A 133 -12.13 12.71 -3.39
C LEU A 133 -11.54 11.55 -4.19
N SER A 134 -11.29 10.42 -3.52
CA SER A 134 -10.78 9.23 -4.19
C SER A 134 -11.79 8.59 -5.15
N ALA A 135 -13.09 8.64 -4.85
CA ALA A 135 -14.14 8.17 -5.75
C ALA A 135 -14.27 9.02 -7.03
N GLN A 136 -13.84 10.28 -6.98
CA GLN A 136 -13.77 11.18 -8.13
C GLN A 136 -12.50 10.97 -8.97
N ASN A 137 -11.50 10.27 -8.43
CA ASN A 137 -10.26 9.98 -9.13
C ASN A 137 -10.40 8.71 -9.99
N ALA A 138 -10.44 8.89 -11.31
CA ALA A 138 -10.58 7.79 -12.27
C ALA A 138 -9.48 6.73 -12.15
N TYR A 139 -8.24 7.11 -11.82
CA TYR A 139 -7.14 6.18 -11.62
C TYR A 139 -7.40 5.26 -10.43
N ILE A 140 -7.84 5.82 -9.30
CA ILE A 140 -8.15 5.04 -8.10
C ILE A 140 -9.33 4.11 -8.38
N LEU A 141 -10.40 4.60 -9.00
CA LEU A 141 -11.58 3.80 -9.31
C LEU A 141 -11.26 2.64 -10.26
N ALA A 142 -10.54 2.90 -11.35
CA ALA A 142 -10.09 1.87 -12.28
C ALA A 142 -9.23 0.82 -11.55
N GLY A 143 -8.34 1.29 -10.67
CA GLY A 143 -7.52 0.44 -9.83
C GLY A 143 -8.31 -0.52 -8.94
N GLU A 144 -9.32 -0.01 -8.22
CA GLU A 144 -10.18 -0.81 -7.35
C GLU A 144 -11.03 -1.81 -8.16
N ILE A 145 -11.55 -1.40 -9.32
CA ILE A 145 -12.33 -2.28 -10.21
C ILE A 145 -11.46 -3.43 -10.73
N ILE A 146 -10.28 -3.12 -11.26
CA ILE A 146 -9.34 -4.12 -11.79
C ILE A 146 -8.89 -5.07 -10.67
N GLY A 147 -8.49 -4.51 -9.53
CA GLY A 147 -8.09 -5.28 -8.35
C GLY A 147 -9.20 -6.21 -7.87
N GLY A 148 -10.43 -5.70 -7.74
CA GLY A 148 -11.61 -6.48 -7.38
C GLY A 148 -11.91 -7.60 -8.37
N ALA A 149 -11.84 -7.33 -9.68
CA ALA A 149 -12.05 -8.33 -10.73
C ALA A 149 -11.01 -9.46 -10.67
N ILE A 150 -9.73 -9.14 -10.41
CA ILE A 150 -8.67 -10.14 -10.22
C ILE A 150 -8.99 -11.05 -9.04
N LEU A 151 -9.40 -10.47 -7.90
CA LEU A 151 -9.72 -11.23 -6.69
C LEU A 151 -10.96 -12.10 -6.88
N LEU A 152 -12.01 -11.55 -7.50
CA LEU A 152 -13.23 -12.29 -7.80
C LEU A 152 -12.94 -13.51 -8.70
N ARG A 153 -12.14 -13.33 -9.76
CA ARG A 153 -11.73 -14.43 -10.64
C ARG A 153 -10.91 -15.49 -9.89
N ALA A 154 -10.02 -15.07 -8.99
CA ALA A 154 -9.23 -15.99 -8.18
C ALA A 154 -10.12 -16.83 -7.24
N TRP A 155 -11.15 -16.21 -6.66
CA TRP A 155 -12.13 -16.89 -5.80
C TRP A 155 -12.99 -17.88 -6.60
N GLN A 156 -13.50 -17.49 -7.76
CA GLN A 156 -14.29 -18.36 -8.65
C GLN A 156 -13.51 -19.62 -9.04
N LYS A 157 -12.22 -19.47 -9.42
CA LYS A 157 -11.37 -20.61 -9.76
C LYS A 157 -11.17 -21.58 -8.59
N ARG A 158 -10.99 -21.08 -7.37
CA ARG A 158 -10.88 -21.93 -6.18
C ARG A 158 -12.16 -22.74 -5.90
N ARG A 159 -13.32 -22.14 -6.14
CA ARG A 159 -14.61 -22.84 -5.98
C ARG A 159 -14.85 -23.95 -7.01
N GLN A 160 -14.32 -23.80 -8.21
CA GLN A 160 -14.44 -24.83 -9.27
C GLN A 160 -13.49 -26.01 -9.08
N SER A 161 -12.43 -25.83 -8.29
CA SER A 161 -11.43 -26.86 -7.99
C SER A 161 -11.65 -27.56 -6.65
N SER A 162 -12.72 -27.23 -5.93
CA SER A 162 -13.10 -27.83 -4.64
C SER A 162 -14.38 -28.64 -4.85
#